data_AF-A0AAW4CB42-F1
#
_entry.id   AF-A0AAW4CB42-F1
#
_cell.length_a   1.000
_cell.length_b   1.000
_cell.length_c   1.000
_cell.angle_alpha   90.00
_cell.angle_beta   90.00
_cell.angle_gamma   90.00
#
_symmetry.space_group_name_H-M   'P 1'
#
loop_
_entity.id
_entity.type
_entity.pdbx_description
1 polymer ?
#
loop_
_entity_poly.entity_id
_entity_poly.type
_entity_poly.pdbx_seq_one_letter_code
_entity_poly.pdbx_strand_id
1 'polypeptide(L)'
;DGFPDKVEKAEGTDPNDPKSNPDTKETEGDGFPDVVEKDAGSDPNDKNSTPDNVDTDKDGFPDVVEKDAGTDPNDPKSNPDTKDTDGDGFPDKVEKAEGTDPNDPKSNPDTKDTDGDGFPDVVEKDAGTDPNDKNSTPDNVDTDKDGFPDKEEVEKGTDPTKADTDGDGLTDKEEVEKGTDPTKADTDGDGLTDKEEVEKGTDPTKADTDGDGLTDKEEVEKGTDPTKADTDGDG
;
A
#
# COMPACT_ATOMS: atom_id res chain seq x y z
N ASP A 1 18.92 56.20 0.48
CA ASP A 1 18.85 54.76 0.12
C ASP A 1 18.75 54.52 -1.40
N GLY A 2 18.54 55.56 -2.22
CA GLY A 2 18.44 55.44 -3.68
C GLY A 2 17.05 55.78 -4.21
N PHE A 3 16.07 56.03 -3.33
CA PHE A 3 14.71 56.42 -3.69
C PHE A 3 14.60 57.94 -3.84
N PRO A 4 13.77 58.44 -4.77
CA PRO A 4 13.49 59.88 -4.83
C PRO A 4 12.70 60.34 -3.59
N ASP A 5 13.06 61.47 -2.98
CA ASP A 5 12.37 62.04 -1.80
C ASP A 5 10.84 62.16 -1.93
N LYS A 6 10.35 62.32 -3.16
CA LYS A 6 8.91 62.41 -3.45
C LYS A 6 8.19 61.06 -3.28
N VAL A 7 8.88 59.96 -3.60
CA VAL A 7 8.37 58.58 -3.45
C VAL A 7 8.37 58.22 -1.96
N GLU A 8 9.47 58.47 -1.26
CA GLU A 8 9.56 58.23 0.18
C GLU A 8 8.46 58.98 0.96
N LYS A 9 8.25 60.26 0.67
CA LYS A 9 7.15 61.03 1.27
C LYS A 9 5.75 60.53 0.91
N ALA A 10 5.57 59.94 -0.27
CA ALA A 10 4.28 59.41 -0.71
C ALA A 10 3.97 58.06 -0.02
N GLU A 11 4.99 57.22 0.17
CA GLU A 11 4.87 55.91 0.84
C GLU A 11 4.99 56.02 2.37
N GLY A 12 5.34 57.20 2.90
CA GLY A 12 5.40 57.48 4.34
C GLY A 12 6.72 57.10 5.00
N THR A 13 7.81 56.99 4.23
CA THR A 13 9.18 56.75 4.72
C THR A 13 9.98 58.06 4.83
N ASP A 14 11.08 58.07 5.59
CA ASP A 14 11.92 59.25 5.85
C ASP A 14 13.08 59.37 4.85
N PRO A 15 13.09 60.41 3.97
CA PRO A 15 14.17 60.65 3.01
C PRO A 15 15.57 60.86 3.60
N ASN A 16 15.66 61.12 4.91
CA ASN A 16 16.92 61.33 5.60
C ASN A 16 17.39 60.11 6.40
N ASP A 17 16.58 59.05 6.49
CA ASP A 17 16.96 57.80 7.14
C ASP A 17 17.26 56.73 6.07
N PRO A 18 18.53 56.35 5.85
CA PRO A 18 18.89 55.35 4.85
C PRO A 18 18.37 53.93 5.16
N LYS A 19 17.70 53.72 6.30
CA LYS A 19 17.00 52.48 6.65
C LYS A 19 15.49 52.58 6.46
N SER A 20 14.95 53.75 6.13
CA SER A 20 13.53 53.99 5.89
C SER A 20 13.24 53.94 4.39
N ASN A 21 13.29 52.73 3.82
CA ASN A 21 13.08 52.49 2.39
C ASN A 21 11.62 52.08 2.11
N PRO A 22 10.94 52.68 1.10
CA PRO A 22 9.62 52.25 0.63
C PRO A 22 9.47 50.74 0.38
N ASP A 23 10.48 50.09 -0.20
CA ASP A 23 10.42 48.65 -0.55
C ASP A 23 10.48 47.74 0.69
N THR A 24 10.99 48.25 1.81
CA THR A 24 11.13 47.50 3.07
C THR A 24 10.23 48.04 4.17
N LYS A 25 9.33 48.97 3.84
CA LYS A 25 8.35 49.48 4.78
C LYS A 25 7.40 48.34 5.12
N GLU A 26 7.17 48.16 6.41
CA GLU A 26 6.32 47.11 6.95
C GLU A 26 5.60 47.76 8.13
N THR A 27 4.33 48.11 7.91
CA THR A 27 3.57 49.01 8.78
C THR A 27 2.99 48.26 9.97
N GLU A 28 2.56 47.03 9.74
CA GLU A 28 1.78 46.20 10.63
C GLU A 28 2.65 45.20 11.38
N GLY A 29 3.83 44.79 10.91
CA GLY A 29 4.70 43.94 11.73
C GLY A 29 4.46 42.44 11.54
N ASP A 30 3.97 41.99 10.37
CA ASP A 30 3.66 40.59 10.07
C ASP A 30 4.73 39.87 9.22
N GLY A 31 5.76 40.58 8.76
CA GLY A 31 6.84 40.07 7.94
C GLY A 31 6.68 40.27 6.43
N PHE A 32 5.58 40.87 5.95
CA PHE A 32 5.37 41.25 4.56
C PHE A 32 5.54 42.77 4.38
N PRO A 33 6.41 43.24 3.46
CA PRO A 33 6.48 44.68 3.19
C PRO A 33 5.18 45.22 2.56
N ASP A 34 4.80 46.45 2.91
CA ASP A 34 3.60 47.15 2.44
C ASP A 34 3.42 47.07 0.90
N VAL A 35 4.54 47.10 0.16
CA VAL A 35 4.54 47.02 -1.31
C VAL A 35 4.09 45.65 -1.82
N VAL A 36 4.52 44.58 -1.16
CA VAL A 36 4.16 43.19 -1.50
C VAL A 36 2.68 42.96 -1.22
N GLU A 37 2.19 43.48 -0.10
CA GLU A 37 0.78 43.39 0.28
C GLU A 37 -0.14 44.09 -0.72
N LYS A 38 0.19 45.34 -1.09
CA LYS A 38 -0.57 46.07 -2.12
C LYS A 38 -0.60 45.34 -3.47
N ASP A 39 0.54 44.77 -3.88
CA ASP A 39 0.63 44.00 -5.13
C ASP A 39 -0.16 42.69 -5.07
N ALA A 40 -0.24 42.07 -3.88
CA ALA A 40 -1.04 40.87 -3.63
C ALA A 40 -2.53 41.15 -3.39
N GLY A 41 -2.91 42.40 -3.09
CA GLY A 41 -4.28 42.79 -2.74
C GLY A 41 -4.62 42.66 -1.26
N SER A 42 -3.64 42.46 -0.39
CA SER A 42 -3.80 42.43 1.07
C SER A 42 -3.65 43.84 1.69
N ASP A 43 -4.16 44.05 2.92
CA ASP A 43 -4.17 45.36 3.59
C ASP A 43 -2.91 45.59 4.44
N PRO A 44 -2.01 46.52 4.05
CA PRO A 44 -0.76 46.84 4.75
C PRO A 44 -0.96 47.65 6.03
N ASN A 45 -2.10 47.46 6.70
CA ASN A 45 -2.39 47.99 8.02
C ASN A 45 -3.09 46.96 8.90
N ASP A 46 -3.37 45.75 8.38
CA ASP A 46 -3.98 44.65 9.11
C ASP A 46 -3.05 43.44 9.10
N LYS A 47 -2.44 43.13 10.25
CA LYS A 47 -1.56 41.97 10.43
C LYS A 47 -2.21 40.63 10.07
N ASN A 48 -3.54 40.56 9.94
CA ASN A 48 -4.26 39.35 9.55
C ASN A 48 -4.61 39.33 8.07
N SER A 49 -4.32 40.38 7.30
CA SER A 49 -4.51 40.44 5.86
C SER A 49 -3.16 40.25 5.19
N THR A 50 -2.76 39.00 4.98
CA THR A 50 -1.46 38.68 4.37
C THR A 50 -1.64 38.34 2.89
N PRO A 51 -0.58 38.42 2.06
CA PRO A 51 -0.61 37.95 0.67
C PRO A 51 -1.07 36.48 0.54
N ASP A 52 -0.81 35.66 1.55
CA ASP A 52 -1.13 34.23 1.56
C ASP A 52 -2.62 33.93 1.79
N ASN A 53 -3.40 34.88 2.30
CA ASN A 53 -4.80 34.68 2.66
C ASN A 53 -5.80 35.60 1.95
N VAL A 54 -5.33 36.34 0.93
CA VAL A 54 -6.21 37.04 0.01
C VAL A 54 -7.12 36.03 -0.68
N ASP A 55 -8.42 36.27 -0.60
CA ASP A 55 -9.49 35.47 -1.22
C ASP A 55 -10.42 36.47 -1.93
N THR A 56 -10.20 36.65 -3.23
CA THR A 56 -10.79 37.71 -4.04
C THR A 56 -12.29 37.47 -4.28
N ASP A 57 -12.69 36.22 -4.53
CA ASP A 57 -14.07 35.87 -4.86
C ASP A 57 -14.89 35.33 -3.66
N LYS A 58 -14.23 35.09 -2.54
CA LYS A 58 -14.79 34.69 -1.24
C LYS A 58 -15.41 33.31 -1.26
N ASP A 59 -14.86 32.40 -2.05
CA ASP A 59 -15.27 31.01 -2.11
C ASP A 59 -14.61 30.14 -1.03
N GLY A 60 -13.63 30.69 -0.29
CA GLY A 60 -12.91 30.05 0.79
C GLY A 60 -11.55 29.48 0.39
N PHE A 61 -11.12 29.65 -0.86
CA PHE A 61 -9.77 29.35 -1.31
C PHE A 61 -8.97 30.65 -1.49
N PRO A 62 -7.78 30.78 -0.88
CA PRO A 62 -6.93 31.93 -1.16
C PRO A 62 -6.45 31.95 -2.61
N ASP A 63 -6.32 33.14 -3.20
CA ASP A 63 -5.88 33.39 -4.58
C ASP A 63 -4.56 32.67 -4.92
N VAL A 64 -3.66 32.54 -3.94
CA VAL A 64 -2.39 31.83 -4.11
C VAL A 64 -2.60 30.34 -4.35
N VAL A 65 -3.53 29.72 -3.62
CA VAL A 65 -3.88 28.30 -3.75
C VAL A 65 -4.51 28.05 -5.12
N GLU A 66 -5.38 28.95 -5.56
CA GLU A 66 -6.03 28.82 -6.85
C GLU A 66 -5.07 28.98 -8.03
N LYS A 67 -4.16 29.95 -7.96
CA LYS A 67 -3.10 30.11 -8.98
C LYS A 67 -2.22 28.87 -9.06
N ASP A 68 -1.83 28.30 -7.91
CA ASP A 68 -1.03 27.08 -7.85
C ASP A 68 -1.79 25.85 -8.39
N ALA A 69 -3.11 25.79 -8.17
CA ALA A 69 -3.99 24.78 -8.74
C ALA A 69 -4.34 25.04 -10.22
N GLY A 70 -4.06 26.25 -10.74
CA GLY A 70 -4.46 26.70 -12.07
C GLY A 70 -5.97 26.87 -12.22
N THR A 71 -6.65 27.28 -11.16
CA THR A 71 -8.05 27.74 -11.12
C THR A 71 -8.11 29.27 -11.18
N ASP A 72 -9.29 29.86 -11.44
CA ASP A 72 -9.48 31.32 -11.58
C ASP A 72 -9.85 31.99 -10.25
N PRO A 73 -8.97 32.83 -9.66
CA PRO A 73 -9.22 33.49 -8.37
C PRO A 73 -10.35 34.53 -8.34
N ASN A 74 -11.04 34.73 -9.46
CA ASN A 74 -12.12 35.68 -9.59
C ASN A 74 -13.47 35.02 -9.92
N ASP A 75 -13.53 33.68 -10.06
CA ASP A 75 -14.78 32.95 -10.30
C ASP A 75 -15.14 32.09 -9.09
N PRO A 76 -16.17 32.44 -8.30
CA PRO A 76 -16.55 31.72 -7.07
C PRO A 76 -17.15 30.32 -7.30
N LYS A 77 -17.05 29.79 -8.53
CA LYS A 77 -17.35 28.41 -8.89
C LYS A 77 -16.09 27.60 -9.25
N SER A 78 -14.93 28.26 -9.29
CA SER A 78 -13.67 27.71 -9.71
C SER A 78 -12.96 27.04 -8.53
N ASN A 79 -13.31 25.81 -8.24
CA ASN A 79 -12.82 25.11 -7.04
C ASN A 79 -11.56 24.25 -7.33
N PRO A 80 -10.41 24.52 -6.68
CA PRO A 80 -9.19 23.71 -6.77
C PRO A 80 -9.37 22.23 -6.41
N ASP A 81 -10.24 21.90 -5.45
CA ASP A 81 -10.46 20.54 -4.97
C ASP A 81 -11.29 19.69 -5.94
N THR A 82 -12.05 20.31 -6.85
CA THR A 82 -12.89 19.61 -7.82
C THR A 82 -12.44 19.83 -9.26
N LYS A 83 -11.29 20.46 -9.48
CA LYS A 83 -10.71 20.61 -10.80
C LYS A 83 -10.35 19.22 -11.33
N ASP A 84 -10.87 18.90 -12.50
CA ASP A 84 -10.68 17.65 -13.24
C ASP A 84 -10.42 18.07 -14.69
N THR A 85 -9.15 18.06 -15.08
CA THR A 85 -8.68 18.67 -16.32
C THR A 85 -8.99 17.81 -17.55
N ASP A 86 -8.96 16.49 -17.43
CA ASP A 86 -9.23 15.57 -18.53
C ASP A 86 -10.65 14.98 -18.53
N GLY A 87 -11.40 15.18 -17.45
CA GLY A 87 -12.81 14.81 -17.31
C GLY A 87 -13.02 13.32 -17.08
N ASP A 88 -12.03 12.60 -16.54
CA ASP A 88 -12.11 11.16 -16.28
C ASP A 88 -12.83 10.82 -14.96
N GLY A 89 -13.14 11.84 -14.14
CA GLY A 89 -13.83 11.72 -12.86
C GLY A 89 -12.90 11.72 -11.64
N PHE A 90 -11.58 11.79 -11.82
CA PHE A 90 -10.60 11.99 -10.77
C PHE A 90 -10.14 13.46 -10.75
N PRO A 91 -10.24 14.17 -9.62
CA PRO A 91 -9.70 15.52 -9.55
C PRO A 91 -8.17 15.56 -9.70
N ASP A 92 -7.63 16.59 -10.36
CA ASP A 92 -6.18 16.78 -10.60
C ASP A 92 -5.32 16.58 -9.34
N LYS A 93 -5.87 16.98 -8.19
CA LYS A 93 -5.21 16.89 -6.88
C LYS A 93 -5.06 15.43 -6.42
N VAL A 94 -6.03 14.59 -6.71
CA VAL A 94 -6.00 13.14 -6.40
C VAL A 94 -4.98 12.46 -7.31
N GLU A 95 -5.02 12.77 -8.60
CA GLU A 95 -4.11 12.18 -9.58
C GLU A 95 -2.65 12.50 -9.29
N LYS A 96 -2.34 13.76 -8.97
CA LYS A 96 -1.00 14.15 -8.51
C LYS A 96 -0.56 13.42 -7.25
N ALA A 97 -1.48 13.12 -6.33
CA ALA A 97 -1.17 12.40 -5.10
C ALA A 97 -0.90 10.91 -5.35
N GLU A 98 -1.63 10.30 -6.30
CA GLU A 98 -1.47 8.90 -6.70
C GLU A 98 -0.38 8.68 -7.78
N GLY A 99 0.20 9.77 -8.28
CA GLY A 99 1.29 9.76 -9.25
C GLY A 99 0.82 9.49 -10.69
N THR A 100 -0.43 9.82 -11.01
CA THR A 100 -0.99 9.81 -12.35
C THR A 100 -0.95 11.19 -13.03
N ASP A 101 -1.19 11.26 -14.34
CA ASP A 101 -1.17 12.51 -15.14
C ASP A 101 -2.58 13.12 -15.28
N PRO A 102 -2.84 14.31 -14.68
CA PRO A 102 -4.13 14.99 -14.77
C PRO A 102 -4.60 15.44 -16.15
N ASN A 103 -3.80 15.20 -17.19
CA ASN A 103 -4.12 15.59 -18.55
C ASN A 103 -4.32 14.38 -19.47
N ASP A 104 -4.20 13.15 -18.96
CA ASP A 104 -4.38 11.93 -19.73
C ASP A 104 -5.53 11.09 -19.16
N PRO A 105 -6.70 11.05 -19.82
CA PRO A 105 -7.91 10.37 -19.32
C PRO A 105 -7.83 8.83 -19.33
N LYS A 106 -6.63 8.29 -19.47
CA LYS A 106 -6.29 6.87 -19.32
C LYS A 106 -5.29 6.62 -18.20
N SER A 107 -4.75 7.68 -17.61
CA SER A 107 -3.83 7.63 -16.50
C SER A 107 -4.65 7.67 -15.21
N ASN A 108 -5.51 6.70 -14.99
CA ASN A 108 -6.46 6.77 -13.88
C ASN A 108 -5.88 6.08 -12.64
N PRO A 109 -6.04 6.65 -11.42
CA PRO A 109 -5.53 6.05 -10.19
C PRO A 109 -6.02 4.62 -9.92
N ASP A 110 -7.24 4.28 -10.34
CA ASP A 110 -7.85 2.97 -10.15
C ASP A 110 -7.37 1.90 -11.15
N THR A 111 -6.75 2.32 -12.25
CA THR A 111 -6.21 1.43 -13.29
C THR A 111 -4.69 1.48 -13.39
N LYS A 112 -4.04 2.29 -12.54
CA LYS A 112 -2.59 2.35 -12.45
C LYS A 112 -2.06 0.97 -12.05
N ASP A 113 -1.23 0.40 -12.91
CA ASP A 113 -0.56 -0.89 -12.77
C ASP A 113 0.92 -0.61 -13.01
N THR A 114 1.65 -0.37 -11.91
CA THR A 114 3.01 0.17 -11.94
C THR A 114 4.01 -0.85 -12.46
N ASP A 115 3.87 -2.11 -12.09
CA ASP A 115 4.78 -3.15 -12.54
C ASP A 115 4.33 -3.83 -13.83
N GLY A 116 3.06 -3.76 -14.23
CA GLY A 116 2.51 -4.33 -15.45
C GLY A 116 2.30 -5.83 -15.38
N ASP A 117 1.89 -6.38 -14.24
CA ASP A 117 1.54 -7.79 -14.05
C ASP A 117 0.04 -8.09 -14.29
N GLY A 118 -0.78 -7.04 -14.44
CA GLY A 118 -2.22 -7.13 -14.68
C GLY A 118 -3.09 -6.91 -13.44
N PHE A 119 -2.51 -6.66 -12.26
CA PHE A 119 -3.19 -6.21 -11.06
C PHE A 119 -2.95 -4.70 -10.87
N PRO A 120 -4.01 -3.87 -10.75
CA PRO A 120 -3.81 -2.47 -10.43
C PRO A 120 -3.20 -2.28 -9.03
N ASP A 121 -2.36 -1.24 -8.87
CA ASP A 121 -1.69 -0.87 -7.61
C ASP A 121 -2.65 -0.83 -6.41
N VAL A 122 -3.89 -0.38 -6.64
CA VAL A 122 -4.92 -0.29 -5.59
C VAL A 122 -5.34 -1.66 -5.08
N VAL A 123 -5.42 -2.66 -5.97
CA VAL A 123 -5.76 -4.04 -5.63
C VAL A 123 -4.63 -4.69 -4.86
N GLU A 124 -3.39 -4.45 -5.27
CA GLU A 124 -2.20 -4.98 -4.61
C GLU A 124 -2.01 -4.40 -3.21
N LYS A 125 -2.18 -3.08 -3.05
CA LYS A 125 -2.17 -2.44 -1.72
C LYS A 125 -3.24 -3.01 -0.80
N ASP A 126 -4.46 -3.24 -1.31
CA ASP A 126 -5.55 -3.84 -0.54
C ASP A 126 -5.27 -5.31 -0.18
N ALA A 127 -4.57 -6.05 -1.06
CA ALA A 127 -4.11 -7.42 -0.82
C ALA A 127 -2.85 -7.50 0.06
N GLY A 128 -2.19 -6.38 0.34
CA GLY A 128 -0.94 -6.33 1.11
C GLY A 128 0.29 -6.76 0.31
N THR A 129 0.22 -6.76 -1.02
CA THR A 129 1.34 -7.05 -1.93
C THR A 129 2.06 -5.78 -2.38
N ASP A 130 3.21 -5.91 -3.07
CA ASP A 130 4.04 -4.78 -3.52
C ASP A 130 3.75 -4.40 -4.99
N PRO A 131 3.13 -3.22 -5.25
CA PRO A 131 2.81 -2.77 -6.61
C PRO A 131 3.99 -2.54 -7.57
N ASN A 132 5.21 -2.74 -7.09
CA ASN A 132 6.43 -2.56 -7.87
C ASN A 132 7.14 -3.89 -8.19
N ASP A 133 6.59 -5.03 -7.77
CA ASP A 133 7.15 -6.36 -7.98
C ASP A 133 6.14 -7.30 -8.63
N LYS A 134 6.36 -7.59 -9.91
CA LYS A 134 5.50 -8.46 -10.74
C LYS A 134 5.22 -9.86 -10.19
N ASN A 135 5.97 -10.31 -9.18
CA ASN A 135 5.75 -11.60 -8.54
C ASN A 135 5.00 -11.48 -7.21
N SER A 136 4.85 -10.27 -6.68
CA SER A 136 4.05 -9.92 -5.51
C SER A 136 2.59 -9.70 -5.93
N THR A 137 1.98 -10.77 -6.44
CA THR A 137 0.60 -10.69 -6.93
C THR A 137 -0.38 -11.12 -5.83
N PRO A 138 -1.61 -10.60 -5.79
CA PRO A 138 -2.64 -11.04 -4.83
C PRO A 138 -2.93 -12.55 -4.84
N ASP A 139 -2.69 -13.22 -5.97
CA ASP A 139 -2.89 -14.67 -6.09
C ASP A 139 -1.76 -15.51 -5.44
N ASN A 140 -0.61 -14.90 -5.14
CA ASN A 140 0.57 -15.57 -4.56
C ASN A 140 0.89 -15.06 -3.14
N VAL A 141 -0.08 -14.46 -2.46
CA VAL A 141 0.07 -14.12 -1.03
C VAL A 141 0.28 -15.42 -0.26
N ASP A 142 1.30 -15.45 0.58
CA ASP A 142 1.73 -16.58 1.41
C ASP A 142 2.15 -16.02 2.78
N THR A 143 1.19 -16.03 3.71
CA THR A 143 1.24 -15.30 4.97
C THR A 143 2.19 -15.96 5.96
N ASP A 144 2.22 -17.29 6.03
CA ASP A 144 3.09 -18.05 6.93
C ASP A 144 4.42 -18.50 6.31
N LYS A 145 4.56 -18.36 4.99
CA LYS A 145 5.80 -18.57 4.22
C LYS A 145 6.20 -20.03 4.11
N ASP A 146 5.24 -20.95 4.14
CA ASP A 146 5.48 -22.36 3.84
C ASP A 146 5.57 -22.64 2.33
N GLY A 147 5.20 -21.65 1.50
CA GLY A 147 5.20 -21.71 0.05
C GLY A 147 3.89 -22.20 -0.56
N PHE A 148 2.83 -22.34 0.24
CA PHE A 148 1.46 -22.64 -0.16
C PHE A 148 0.64 -21.33 -0.10
N PRO A 149 0.08 -20.85 -1.22
CA PRO A 149 -0.59 -19.55 -1.21
C PRO A 149 -1.87 -19.54 -0.35
N ASP A 150 -2.11 -18.46 0.39
CA ASP A 150 -3.29 -18.25 1.28
C ASP A 150 -4.61 -18.59 0.60
N LYS A 151 -4.71 -18.27 -0.70
CA LYS A 151 -5.90 -18.56 -1.50
C LYS A 151 -6.12 -20.06 -1.69
N GLU A 152 -5.05 -20.81 -1.96
CA GLU A 152 -5.09 -22.26 -2.11
C GLU A 152 -5.29 -22.94 -0.75
N GLU A 153 -4.71 -22.39 0.32
CA GLU A 153 -4.91 -22.83 1.69
C GLU A 153 -6.38 -22.79 2.12
N VAL A 154 -7.04 -21.66 1.88
CA VAL A 154 -8.48 -21.53 2.14
C VAL A 154 -9.31 -22.54 1.34
N GLU A 155 -8.90 -22.87 0.11
CA GLU A 155 -9.56 -23.90 -0.71
C GLU A 155 -9.31 -25.33 -0.19
N LYS A 156 -8.14 -25.60 0.38
CA LYS A 156 -7.79 -26.88 1.03
C LYS A 156 -8.34 -27.01 2.45
N GLY A 157 -8.75 -25.91 3.06
CA GLY A 157 -9.22 -25.87 4.45
C GLY A 157 -8.10 -25.79 5.47
N THR A 158 -6.89 -25.40 5.06
CA THR A 158 -5.77 -25.12 5.94
C THR A 158 -5.85 -23.70 6.51
N ASP A 159 -5.00 -23.36 7.47
CA ASP A 159 -4.94 -22.06 8.14
C ASP A 159 -3.78 -21.22 7.57
N PRO A 160 -4.04 -20.16 6.78
CA PRO A 160 -2.99 -19.34 6.13
C PRO A 160 -1.99 -18.65 7.05
N THR A 161 -2.20 -18.76 8.35
CA THR A 161 -1.32 -18.20 9.36
C THR A 161 -0.43 -19.25 10.03
N LYS A 162 -0.52 -20.51 9.61
CA LYS A 162 0.23 -21.63 10.15
C LYS A 162 0.75 -22.53 9.03
N ALA A 163 2.07 -22.49 8.88
CA ALA A 163 2.78 -23.30 7.90
C ALA A 163 2.52 -24.82 8.01
N ASP A 164 2.00 -25.29 9.15
CA ASP A 164 1.67 -26.68 9.45
C ASP A 164 0.35 -26.63 10.23
N THR A 165 -0.75 -26.90 9.53
CA THR A 165 -2.11 -26.66 10.04
C THR A 165 -2.50 -27.65 11.14
N ASP A 166 -2.12 -28.92 11.00
CA ASP A 166 -2.50 -29.99 11.92
C ASP A 166 -1.44 -30.32 12.98
N GLY A 167 -0.21 -29.83 12.79
CA GLY A 167 0.89 -29.89 13.75
C GLY A 167 1.66 -31.21 13.75
N ASP A 168 1.66 -31.96 12.65
CA ASP A 168 2.39 -33.22 12.52
C ASP A 168 3.90 -33.02 12.21
N GLY A 169 4.26 -31.82 11.76
CA GLY A 169 5.60 -31.38 11.44
C GLY A 169 5.93 -31.32 9.95
N LEU A 170 5.04 -31.71 9.04
CA LEU A 170 5.09 -31.37 7.62
C LEU A 170 4.38 -30.04 7.39
N THR A 171 4.84 -29.26 6.41
CA THR A 171 4.09 -28.05 6.03
C THR A 171 2.89 -28.39 5.16
N ASP A 172 1.87 -27.53 5.15
CA ASP A 172 0.67 -27.72 4.34
C ASP A 172 1.03 -27.94 2.85
N LYS A 173 2.02 -27.18 2.35
CA LYS A 173 2.62 -27.41 1.04
C LYS A 173 3.21 -28.81 0.88
N GLU A 174 4.06 -29.21 1.83
CA GLU A 174 4.79 -30.48 1.81
C GLU A 174 3.83 -31.67 1.83
N GLU A 175 2.69 -31.55 2.48
CA GLU A 175 1.62 -32.54 2.53
C GLU A 175 0.85 -32.63 1.22
N VAL A 176 0.44 -31.48 0.66
CA VAL A 176 -0.19 -31.42 -0.66
C VAL A 176 0.72 -32.02 -1.75
N GLU A 177 2.03 -31.80 -1.69
CA GLU A 177 3.00 -32.40 -2.61
C GLU A 177 3.17 -33.92 -2.43
N LYS A 178 3.02 -34.43 -1.19
CA LYS A 178 3.06 -35.87 -0.89
C LYS A 178 1.71 -36.57 -1.11
N GLY A 179 0.62 -35.81 -1.24
CA GLY A 179 -0.73 -36.34 -1.41
C GLY A 179 -1.42 -36.70 -0.10
N THR A 180 -0.91 -36.23 1.04
CA THR A 180 -1.54 -36.35 2.35
C THR A 180 -2.60 -35.26 2.56
N ASP A 181 -3.39 -35.37 3.63
CA ASP A 181 -4.43 -34.41 4.00
C ASP A 181 -3.86 -33.42 5.03
N PRO A 182 -3.58 -32.15 4.66
CA PRO A 182 -2.92 -31.17 5.54
C PRO A 182 -3.75 -30.69 6.73
N THR A 183 -4.91 -31.31 6.93
CA THR A 183 -5.78 -31.06 8.09
C THR A 183 -5.83 -32.24 9.03
N LYS A 184 -5.06 -33.31 8.76
CA LYS A 184 -4.99 -34.54 9.53
C LYS A 184 -3.56 -35.01 9.66
N ALA A 185 -3.05 -34.92 10.90
CA ALA A 185 -1.71 -35.37 11.23
C ALA A 185 -1.43 -36.87 10.95
N ASP A 186 -2.44 -37.67 10.62
CA ASP A 186 -2.38 -39.09 10.29
C ASP A 186 -3.45 -39.31 9.20
N THR A 187 -3.02 -39.30 7.95
CA THR A 187 -3.90 -39.23 6.78
C THR A 187 -4.70 -40.51 6.59
N ASP A 188 -4.08 -41.67 6.80
CA ASP A 188 -4.69 -42.98 6.59
C ASP A 188 -5.29 -43.61 7.85
N GLY A 189 -4.95 -43.09 9.02
CA GLY A 189 -5.53 -43.45 10.31
C GLY A 189 -4.94 -44.72 10.93
N ASP A 190 -3.74 -45.15 10.55
CA ASP A 190 -3.05 -46.30 11.15
C ASP A 190 -2.47 -45.97 12.54
N GLY A 191 -2.28 -44.68 12.81
CA GLY A 191 -1.82 -44.13 14.08
C GLY A 191 -0.34 -43.76 14.14
N LEU A 192 0.41 -43.80 13.04
CA LEU A 192 1.62 -43.02 12.81
C LEU A 192 1.24 -41.67 12.18
N THR A 193 2.00 -40.62 12.45
CA THR A 193 1.78 -39.36 11.74
C THR A 193 2.38 -39.38 10.33
N ASP A 194 1.89 -38.56 9.41
CA ASP A 194 2.40 -38.53 8.03
C ASP A 194 3.91 -38.21 8.01
N LYS A 195 4.36 -37.30 8.88
CA LYS A 195 5.78 -37.03 9.16
C LYS A 195 6.54 -38.27 9.61
N GLU A 196 5.99 -39.01 10.57
CA GLU A 196 6.59 -40.20 11.16
C GLU A 196 6.72 -41.35 10.14
N GLU A 197 5.79 -41.44 9.20
CA GLU A 197 5.79 -42.41 8.11
C GLU A 197 6.82 -42.06 7.04
N VAL A 198 6.87 -40.79 6.63
CA VAL A 198 7.90 -40.26 5.72
C VAL A 198 9.31 -40.53 6.26
N GLU A 199 9.52 -40.37 7.58
CA GLU A 199 10.81 -40.67 8.22
C GLU A 199 11.15 -42.17 8.23
N LYS A 200 10.14 -43.04 8.30
CA LYS A 200 10.31 -44.50 8.25
C LYS A 200 10.38 -45.06 6.83
N GLY A 201 9.95 -44.28 5.84
CA GLY A 201 9.90 -44.68 4.43
C GLY A 201 8.66 -45.49 4.07
N THR A 202 7.60 -45.42 4.89
CA THR A 202 6.27 -45.95 4.58
C THR A 202 5.47 -44.96 3.72
N ASP A 203 4.34 -45.39 3.18
CA ASP A 203 3.44 -44.57 2.37
C ASP A 203 2.33 -43.98 3.27
N PRO A 204 2.36 -42.67 3.59
CA PRO A 204 1.43 -42.05 4.55
C PRO A 204 -0.04 -41.98 4.08
N THR A 205 -0.34 -42.57 2.94
CA THR A 205 -1.70 -42.68 2.41
C THR A 205 -2.22 -44.12 2.49
N LYS A 206 -1.45 -45.04 3.06
CA LYS A 206 -1.78 -46.46 3.18
C LYS A 206 -1.37 -47.01 4.54
N ALA A 207 -2.40 -47.33 5.33
CA ALA A 207 -2.21 -47.92 6.65
C ALA A 207 -1.38 -49.21 6.67
N ASP A 208 -1.25 -49.90 5.53
CA ASP A 208 -0.40 -51.07 5.33
C ASP A 208 0.37 -50.85 4.02
N THR A 209 1.63 -50.44 4.12
CA THR A 209 2.43 -49.98 2.99
C THR A 209 2.75 -51.11 2.01
N ASP A 210 3.07 -52.29 2.51
CA ASP A 210 3.51 -53.43 1.70
C ASP A 210 2.40 -54.44 1.37
N GLY A 211 1.27 -54.34 2.05
CA GLY A 211 0.04 -55.07 1.78
C GLY A 211 0.04 -56.50 2.33
N ASP A 212 0.82 -56.81 3.38
CA ASP A 212 0.88 -58.14 3.98
C ASP A 212 -0.19 -58.40 5.06
N GLY A 213 -0.91 -57.37 5.48
CA GLY A 213 -2.05 -57.45 6.37
C GLY A 213 -1.80 -56.95 7.79
N LEU A 214 -0.60 -56.46 8.11
CA LEU A 214 -0.30 -55.69 9.31
C LEU A 214 -0.22 -54.20 8.98
N THR A 215 -0.66 -53.32 9.89
CA THR A 215 -0.45 -51.88 9.65
C THR A 215 0.99 -51.48 9.92
N ASP A 216 1.45 -50.41 9.29
CA ASP A 216 2.83 -49.92 9.45
C ASP A 216 3.15 -49.64 10.93
N LYS A 217 2.20 -49.09 11.67
CA LYS A 217 2.27 -48.94 13.13
C LYS A 217 2.43 -50.27 13.86
N GLU A 218 1.63 -51.28 13.54
CA GLU A 218 1.69 -52.60 14.19
C GLU A 218 3.06 -53.25 13.97
N GLU A 219 3.62 -53.10 12.78
CA GLU A 219 4.94 -53.58 12.42
C GLU A 219 6.06 -52.84 13.16
N VAL A 220 5.98 -51.52 13.25
CA VAL A 220 6.90 -50.70 14.06
C VAL A 220 6.88 -51.10 15.53
N GLU A 221 5.70 -51.37 16.10
CA GLU A 221 5.55 -51.84 17.48
C GLU A 221 6.12 -53.25 17.69
N LYS A 222 6.00 -54.14 16.69
CA LYS A 222 6.59 -55.48 16.69
C LYS A 222 8.10 -55.49 16.38
N GLY A 223 8.62 -54.43 15.77
CA GLY A 223 9.99 -54.33 15.29
C GLY A 223 10.25 -55.10 13.99
N THR A 224 9.22 -55.30 13.16
CA THR A 224 9.34 -55.79 11.78
C THR A 224 9.62 -54.63 10.82
N ASP A 225 9.74 -54.92 9.53
CA ASP A 225 10.09 -53.93 8.51
C ASP A 225 8.83 -53.58 7.69
N PRO A 226 8.22 -52.39 7.91
CA PRO A 226 6.93 -52.02 7.34
C PRO A 226 6.93 -51.76 5.82
N THR A 227 8.04 -52.08 5.16
CA THR A 227 8.20 -51.93 3.71
C THR A 227 8.46 -53.26 3.03
N LYS A 228 8.36 -54.37 3.77
CA LYS A 228 8.69 -55.72 3.32
C LYS A 228 7.67 -56.74 3.83
N ALA A 229 6.87 -57.20 2.88
CA ALA A 229 5.91 -58.26 3.15
C ALA A 229 6.54 -59.51 3.79
N ASP A 230 5.89 -60.02 4.84
CA ASP A 230 6.19 -61.27 5.54
C ASP A 230 7.58 -61.27 6.21
N THR A 231 7.91 -60.19 6.93
CA THR A 231 9.22 -60.06 7.59
C THR A 231 9.37 -60.98 8.81
N ASP A 232 8.29 -61.35 9.50
CA ASP A 232 8.31 -62.26 10.66
C ASP A 232 7.93 -63.72 10.34
N GLY A 233 7.48 -64.01 9.11
CA GLY A 233 7.28 -65.36 8.60
C GLY A 233 6.02 -66.05 9.12
N ASP A 234 5.00 -65.29 9.56
CA ASP A 234 3.79 -65.85 10.18
C ASP A 234 2.63 -66.18 9.23
N GLY A 235 2.73 -65.78 7.96
CA GLY A 235 2.00 -66.36 6.81
C GLY A 235 0.54 -65.96 6.67
#